data_AF-A0A9E5I3L4-F1
#
_entry.id   AF-A0A9E5I3L4-F1
#
_cell.length_a   1.000
_cell.length_b   1.000
_cell.length_c   1.000
_cell.angle_alpha   90.00
_cell.angle_beta   90.00
_cell.angle_gamma   90.00
#
_symmetry.space_group_name_H-M   'P 1'
#
loop_
_entity.id
_entity.type
_entity.pdbx_description
1 polymer ?
#
loop_
_entity_poly.entity_id
_entity_poly.type
_entity_poly.pdbx_seq_one_letter_code
_entity_poly.pdbx_strand_id
1 'polypeptide(L)'
;MQIPSIGSLVKVTTRYPSNVVGREWDDTTHTGKVVPIPVYWKNEVGNTFAVETGRSYHPISLIYTHRVIDLQIIEGKALNKTEFSKLLTIECTVAGSKGNVYNVMSKGGKWSCTCTGFEFRNQCKHIAQVKTKIYGKAA
;
A
#
# COMPACT_ATOMS: atom_id res chain seq x y z
N MET A 1 -12.71 1.22 -10.79
CA MET A 1 -12.14 -0.13 -10.68
C MET A 1 -12.11 -0.52 -9.21
N GLN A 2 -12.64 -1.71 -8.88
CA GLN A 2 -12.67 -2.23 -7.51
C GLN A 2 -11.28 -2.80 -7.18
N ILE A 3 -10.74 -2.49 -6.00
CA ILE A 3 -9.41 -2.95 -5.59
C ILE A 3 -9.62 -4.15 -4.65
N PRO A 4 -8.96 -5.28 -4.88
CA PRO A 4 -9.13 -6.47 -4.05
C PRO A 4 -8.64 -6.22 -2.61
N SER A 5 -9.33 -6.78 -1.62
CA SER A 5 -8.91 -6.64 -0.21
C SER A 5 -7.56 -7.28 0.07
N ILE A 6 -6.85 -6.76 1.08
CA ILE A 6 -5.62 -7.39 1.59
C ILE A 6 -5.96 -8.82 2.03
N GLY A 7 -5.18 -9.79 1.55
CA GLY A 7 -5.36 -11.21 1.80
C GLY A 7 -6.15 -11.97 0.72
N SER A 8 -6.78 -11.29 -0.24
CA SER A 8 -7.49 -11.95 -1.36
C SER A 8 -6.51 -12.58 -2.34
N LEU A 9 -6.88 -13.72 -2.92
CA LEU A 9 -6.14 -14.37 -3.99
C LEU A 9 -6.66 -13.86 -5.33
N VAL A 10 -5.77 -13.26 -6.11
CA VAL A 10 -6.12 -12.54 -7.34
C VAL A 10 -5.25 -12.99 -8.50
N LYS A 11 -5.87 -12.99 -9.67
CA LYS A 11 -5.19 -13.09 -10.96
C LYS A 11 -5.42 -11.76 -11.67
N VAL A 12 -4.34 -11.01 -11.87
CA VAL A 12 -4.36 -9.69 -12.47
C VAL A 12 -3.54 -9.68 -13.74
N THR A 13 -4.10 -9.11 -14.80
CA THR A 13 -3.43 -8.91 -16.07
C THR A 13 -3.16 -7.42 -16.26
N THR A 14 -1.88 -7.09 -16.42
CA THR A 14 -1.41 -5.73 -16.66
C THR A 14 -0.88 -5.56 -18.06
N ARG A 15 -1.14 -4.40 -18.66
CA ARG A 15 -0.68 -4.05 -20.00
C ARG A 15 0.32 -2.90 -19.96
N TYR A 16 1.49 -3.09 -20.58
CA TYR A 16 2.52 -2.07 -20.74
C TYR A 16 2.85 -1.86 -22.22
N PRO A 17 3.29 -0.65 -22.63
CA PRO A 17 3.82 -0.45 -23.97
C PRO A 17 5.06 -1.32 -24.14
N SER A 18 5.13 -2.04 -25.25
CA SER A 18 6.27 -2.89 -25.57
C SER A 18 7.40 -2.06 -26.17
N ASN A 19 8.63 -2.41 -25.82
CA ASN A 19 9.84 -1.82 -26.41
C ASN A 19 10.30 -2.58 -27.68
N VAL A 20 9.56 -3.63 -28.08
CA VAL A 20 9.88 -4.46 -29.24
C VAL A 20 9.27 -3.84 -30.49
N VAL A 21 10.09 -3.55 -31.49
CA VAL A 21 9.65 -3.02 -32.79
C VAL A 21 8.59 -3.95 -33.40
N GLY A 22 7.44 -3.39 -33.76
CA GLY A 22 6.31 -4.13 -34.34
C GLY A 22 5.35 -4.78 -33.33
N ARG A 23 5.65 -4.71 -32.02
CA ARG A 23 4.71 -5.08 -30.94
C ARG A 23 4.41 -3.85 -30.10
N GLU A 24 3.16 -3.41 -30.11
CA GLU A 24 2.74 -2.19 -29.40
C GLU A 24 2.55 -2.41 -27.89
N TRP A 25 2.05 -3.58 -27.49
CA TRP A 25 1.68 -3.87 -26.10
C TRP A 25 2.27 -5.19 -25.62
N ASP A 26 2.67 -5.22 -24.36
CA ASP A 26 3.06 -6.42 -23.63
C ASP A 26 2.10 -6.64 -22.46
N ASP A 27 1.48 -7.83 -22.45
CA ASP A 27 0.50 -8.23 -21.46
C ASP A 27 1.15 -9.21 -20.48
N THR A 28 1.22 -8.84 -19.20
CA THR A 28 1.77 -9.70 -18.14
C THR A 28 0.68 -10.09 -17.16
N THR A 29 0.57 -11.38 -16.86
CA THR A 29 -0.34 -11.91 -15.84
C THR A 29 0.41 -12.21 -14.55
N HIS A 30 -0.09 -11.69 -13.44
CA HIS A 30 0.38 -11.97 -12.09
C HIS A 30 -0.73 -12.70 -11.33
N THR A 31 -0.38 -13.83 -10.71
CA THR A 31 -1.29 -14.58 -9.84
C THR A 31 -0.69 -14.63 -8.45
N GLY A 32 -1.47 -14.33 -7.43
CA GLY A 32 -0.94 -14.29 -6.08
C GLY A 32 -1.88 -13.69 -5.03
N LYS A 33 -1.37 -13.60 -3.80
CA LYS A 33 -2.12 -13.04 -2.67
C LYS A 33 -1.88 -11.54 -2.58
N VAL A 34 -2.94 -10.76 -2.35
CA VAL A 34 -2.81 -9.31 -2.13
C VAL A 34 -2.19 -9.09 -0.75
N VAL A 35 -1.07 -8.39 -0.72
CA VAL A 35 -0.32 -8.07 0.51
C VAL A 35 -0.30 -6.56 0.73
N PRO A 36 -0.13 -6.09 1.99
CA PRO A 36 0.12 -4.68 2.23
C PRO A 36 1.40 -4.25 1.52
N ILE A 37 1.41 -3.02 0.98
CA ILE A 37 2.58 -2.48 0.28
C ILE A 37 3.73 -2.34 1.29
N PRO A 38 4.89 -2.95 1.01
CA PRO A 38 6.07 -2.83 1.87
C PRO A 38 6.54 -1.38 2.08
N VAL A 39 7.15 -1.12 3.24
CA VAL A 39 7.57 0.23 3.67
C VAL A 39 8.52 0.91 2.69
N TYR A 40 9.37 0.13 2.02
CA TYR A 40 10.33 0.67 1.05
C TYR A 40 9.67 1.21 -0.23
N TRP A 41 8.40 0.87 -0.51
CA TRP A 41 7.58 1.42 -1.60
C TRP A 41 6.54 2.45 -1.11
N LYS A 42 6.84 3.15 -0.01
CA LYS A 42 6.01 4.21 0.60
C LYS A 42 5.62 5.40 -0.31
N ASN A 43 6.24 5.56 -1.48
CA ASN A 43 5.92 6.64 -2.43
C ASN A 43 4.91 6.21 -3.50
N GLU A 44 4.61 4.91 -3.58
CA GLU A 44 3.75 4.31 -4.62
C GLU A 44 2.32 4.06 -4.12
N VAL A 45 2.00 4.56 -2.92
CA VAL A 45 0.75 4.27 -2.24
C VAL A 45 -0.34 5.23 -2.72
N GLY A 46 -1.31 4.70 -3.47
CA GLY A 46 -2.48 5.44 -3.92
C GLY A 46 -3.25 4.72 -5.01
N ASN A 47 -2.63 4.55 -6.17
CA ASN A 47 -3.21 3.85 -7.32
C ASN A 47 -2.53 2.50 -7.58
N THR A 48 -1.89 1.91 -6.57
CA THR A 48 -1.11 0.68 -6.70
C THR A 48 -1.48 -0.28 -5.58
N PHE A 49 -1.40 -1.58 -5.83
CA PHE A 49 -1.52 -2.64 -4.82
C PHE A 49 -0.42 -3.68 -5.02
N ALA A 50 -0.04 -4.37 -3.94
CA ALA A 50 1.03 -5.37 -3.99
C ALA A 50 0.44 -6.78 -4.05
N VAL A 51 0.99 -7.62 -4.91
CA VAL A 51 0.62 -9.04 -5.06
C VAL A 51 1.86 -9.88 -4.80
N GLU A 52 1.76 -10.80 -3.85
CA GLU A 52 2.77 -11.82 -3.59
C GLU A 52 2.62 -12.93 -4.63
N THR A 53 3.53 -12.96 -5.60
CA THR A 53 3.50 -13.90 -6.74
C THR A 53 4.35 -15.14 -6.51
N GLY A 54 5.11 -15.20 -5.40
CA GLY A 54 5.92 -16.36 -5.03
C GLY A 54 7.13 -16.63 -5.92
N ARG A 55 7.51 -15.69 -6.81
CA ARG A 55 8.71 -15.84 -7.67
C ARG A 55 9.98 -15.66 -6.85
N SER A 56 10.98 -16.52 -7.06
CA SER A 56 12.22 -16.55 -6.28
C SER A 56 12.97 -15.21 -6.23
N TYR A 57 13.03 -14.49 -7.35
CA TYR A 57 13.74 -13.21 -7.46
C TYR A 57 12.84 -11.98 -7.25
N HIS A 58 11.52 -12.15 -7.40
CA HIS A 58 10.52 -11.09 -7.29
C HIS A 58 9.29 -11.60 -6.52
N PRO A 59 9.42 -11.83 -5.21
CA PRO A 59 8.35 -12.45 -4.41
C PRO A 59 7.11 -11.56 -4.37
N ILE A 60 7.29 -10.24 -4.40
CA ILE A 60 6.22 -9.23 -4.38
C ILE A 60 6.28 -8.40 -5.67
N SER A 61 5.15 -8.25 -6.35
CA SER A 61 4.97 -7.39 -7.52
C SER A 61 4.02 -6.24 -7.18
N LEU A 62 4.42 -5.00 -7.48
CA LEU A 62 3.54 -3.84 -7.42
C LEU A 62 2.75 -3.71 -8.72
N ILE A 63 1.44 -3.56 -8.58
CA ILE A 63 0.49 -3.52 -9.69
C ILE A 63 -0.21 -2.17 -9.69
N TYR A 64 0.02 -1.39 -10.74
CA TYR A 64 -0.64 -0.10 -10.93
C TYR A 64 -2.05 -0.30 -11.47
N THR A 65 -3.05 0.23 -10.77
CA THR A 65 -4.47 0.07 -11.11
C THR A 65 -4.82 0.60 -12.50
N HIS A 66 -4.16 1.66 -12.98
CA HIS A 66 -4.38 2.21 -14.33
C HIS A 66 -3.84 1.32 -15.47
N ARG A 67 -3.02 0.31 -15.14
CA ARG A 67 -2.45 -0.65 -16.11
C ARG A 67 -3.19 -1.97 -16.13
N VAL A 68 -4.15 -2.16 -15.23
CA VAL A 68 -4.92 -3.40 -15.12
C VAL A 68 -5.98 -3.40 -16.21
N ILE A 69 -5.93 -4.42 -17.07
CA ILE A 69 -6.94 -4.66 -18.11
C ILE A 69 -7.98 -5.69 -17.65
N ASP A 70 -7.55 -6.66 -16.85
CA ASP A 70 -8.40 -7.73 -16.32
C ASP A 70 -7.98 -8.05 -14.88
N LEU A 71 -8.98 -8.25 -14.02
CA LEU A 71 -8.80 -8.60 -12.62
C LEU A 71 -9.83 -9.66 -12.24
N GLN A 72 -9.34 -10.84 -11.89
CA GLN A 72 -10.14 -11.95 -11.40
C GLN A 72 -9.80 -12.19 -9.93
N ILE A 73 -10.84 -12.18 -9.09
CA ILE A 73 -10.71 -12.50 -7.67
C ILE A 73 -11.09 -13.97 -7.53
N ILE A 74 -10.12 -14.82 -7.21
CA ILE A 74 -10.30 -16.26 -7.10
C ILE A 74 -10.83 -16.59 -5.70
N GLU A 75 -10.27 -15.94 -4.67
CA GLU A 75 -10.74 -16.07 -3.28
C GLU A 75 -10.69 -14.71 -2.57
N GLY A 76 -11.78 -14.35 -1.88
CA GLY A 76 -11.85 -13.15 -1.04
C GLY A 76 -12.96 -12.17 -1.41
N LYS A 77 -12.90 -10.97 -0.83
CA LYS A 77 -13.90 -9.90 -1.04
C LYS A 77 -13.31 -8.79 -1.93
N ALA A 78 -14.15 -8.24 -2.81
CA ALA A 78 -13.83 -7.00 -3.54
C ALA A 78 -14.14 -5.81 -2.62
N LEU A 79 -13.21 -4.88 -2.47
CA LEU A 79 -13.45 -3.64 -1.74
C LEU A 79 -13.55 -2.47 -2.73
N ASN A 80 -14.44 -1.54 -2.42
CA ASN A 80 -14.53 -0.28 -3.15
C ASN A 80 -13.29 0.59 -2.87
N LYS A 81 -12.95 1.50 -3.80
CA LYS A 81 -11.78 2.39 -3.70
C LYS A 81 -11.73 3.15 -2.37
N THR A 82 -12.88 3.54 -1.85
CA THR A 82 -13.06 4.20 -0.54
C THR A 82 -12.66 3.28 0.62
N GLU A 83 -13.12 2.03 0.60
CA GLU A 83 -12.84 1.02 1.63
C GLU A 83 -11.35 0.61 1.62
N PHE A 84 -10.74 0.47 0.44
CA PHE A 84 -9.31 0.18 0.32
C PHE A 84 -8.45 1.35 0.82
N SER A 85 -8.83 2.59 0.50
CA SER A 85 -8.14 3.78 1.01
C SER A 85 -8.25 3.91 2.53
N LYS A 86 -9.36 3.42 3.12
CA LYS A 86 -9.57 3.37 4.57
C LYS A 86 -8.70 2.31 5.25
N LEU A 87 -8.54 1.13 4.65
CA LEU A 87 -7.59 0.10 5.14
C LEU A 87 -6.12 0.55 5.02
N LEU A 88 -5.82 1.40 4.04
CA LEU A 88 -4.51 2.02 3.87
C LEU A 88 -4.34 3.29 4.74
N THR A 89 -5.40 3.71 5.43
CA THR A 89 -5.37 4.86 6.33
C THR A 89 -5.21 4.37 7.76
N ILE A 90 -4.07 4.65 8.36
CA ILE A 90 -3.85 4.38 9.78
C ILE A 90 -4.23 5.64 10.53
N GLU A 91 -5.30 5.61 11.30
CA GLU A 91 -5.63 6.67 12.25
C GLU A 91 -5.50 6.11 13.66
N CYS A 92 -4.65 6.75 14.47
CA CYS A 92 -4.45 6.31 15.85
C CYS A 92 -4.18 7.49 16.78
N THR A 93 -4.71 7.40 17.99
CA THR A 93 -4.44 8.35 19.06
C THR A 93 -3.26 7.88 19.89
N VAL A 94 -2.35 8.80 20.19
CA VAL A 94 -1.14 8.51 20.97
C VAL A 94 -1.07 9.45 22.17
N ALA A 95 -0.75 8.90 23.33
CA ALA A 95 -0.51 9.67 24.54
C ALA A 95 0.87 10.33 24.48
N GLY A 96 0.89 11.64 24.73
CA GLY A 96 2.08 12.45 24.86
C GLY A 96 2.63 12.42 26.28
N SER A 97 3.89 12.86 26.42
CA SER A 97 4.64 12.87 27.67
C SER A 97 4.01 13.68 28.82
N LYS A 98 3.04 14.56 28.54
CA LYS A 98 2.38 15.43 29.53
C LYS A 98 0.87 15.16 29.64
N GLY A 99 0.39 13.97 29.28
CA GLY A 99 -1.03 13.63 29.29
C GLY A 99 -1.84 14.14 28.10
N ASN A 100 -1.23 14.92 27.20
CA ASN A 100 -1.88 15.35 25.96
C ASN A 100 -2.08 14.16 25.00
N VAL A 101 -3.22 14.12 24.31
CA VAL A 101 -3.49 13.10 23.29
C VAL A 101 -3.28 13.72 21.91
N TYR A 102 -2.50 13.08 21.06
CA TYR A 102 -2.25 13.52 19.69
C TYR A 102 -2.84 12.52 18.69
N ASN A 103 -3.35 13.01 17.57
CA ASN A 103 -3.85 12.17 16.49
C ASN A 103 -2.75 11.98 15.44
N VAL A 104 -2.45 10.73 15.13
CA VAL A 104 -1.50 10.32 14.08
C VAL A 104 -2.28 9.67 12.97
N MET A 105 -2.18 10.27 11.78
CA MET A 105 -2.77 9.76 10.56
C MET A 105 -1.69 9.36 9.57
N SER A 106 -1.83 8.21 8.93
CA SER A 106 -1.12 7.88 7.71
C SER A 106 -2.12 7.70 6.59
N LYS A 107 -1.98 8.43 5.49
CA LYS A 107 -2.83 8.28 4.30
C LYS A 107 -1.93 8.18 3.08
N GLY A 108 -1.98 7.04 2.41
CA GLY A 108 -1.19 6.82 1.19
C GLY A 108 0.32 7.00 1.41
N GLY A 109 0.87 6.48 2.50
CA GLY A 109 2.30 6.56 2.82
C GLY A 109 2.78 7.91 3.38
N LYS A 110 1.96 8.97 3.28
CA LYS A 110 2.21 10.24 3.97
C LYS A 110 1.78 10.10 5.43
N TRP A 111 2.59 10.65 6.33
CA TRP A 111 2.33 10.64 7.77
C TRP A 111 2.07 12.06 8.25
N SER A 112 1.08 12.22 9.11
CA SER A 112 0.68 13.49 9.71
C SER A 112 0.42 13.27 11.20
N CYS A 113 0.84 14.21 12.03
CA CYS A 113 0.61 14.16 13.47
C CYS A 113 0.23 15.55 13.97
N THR A 114 -0.76 15.64 14.84
CA THR A 114 -1.23 16.92 15.42
C THR A 114 -0.32 17.48 16.52
N CYS A 115 0.82 16.84 16.79
CA CYS A 115 1.75 17.32 17.80
C CYS A 115 2.59 18.50 17.28
N THR A 116 2.87 19.45 18.18
CA THR A 116 3.71 20.62 17.92
C THR A 116 5.07 20.27 17.29
N GLY A 117 5.68 19.15 17.70
CA GLY A 117 6.96 18.71 17.13
C GLY A 117 6.89 18.37 15.64
N PHE A 118 5.74 17.88 15.17
CA PHE A 118 5.51 17.61 13.75
C PHE A 118 5.26 18.90 12.97
N GLU A 119 4.53 19.86 13.54
CA GLU A 119 4.27 21.15 12.90
C GLU A 119 5.57 21.90 12.56
N PHE A 120 6.56 21.89 13.47
CA PHE A 120 7.82 22.60 13.25
C PHE A 120 8.86 21.84 12.41
N ARG A 121 8.88 20.51 12.46
CA ARG A 121 9.98 19.69 11.88
C ARG A 121 9.52 18.67 10.84
N ASN A 122 8.20 18.52 10.64
CA ASN A 122 7.58 17.44 9.86
C ASN A 122 8.02 16.03 10.29
N GLN A 123 8.56 15.90 11.51
CA GLN A 123 9.04 14.66 12.09
C GLN A 123 8.77 14.67 13.60
N CYS A 124 8.22 13.58 14.14
CA CYS A 124 7.96 13.46 15.58
C CYS A 124 8.15 12.03 16.09
N LYS A 125 8.43 11.91 17.39
CA LYS A 125 8.58 10.62 18.09
C LYS A 125 7.31 9.77 18.02
N HIS A 126 6.15 10.41 17.99
CA HIS A 126 4.84 9.77 17.90
C HIS A 126 4.69 8.96 16.60
N ILE A 127 4.99 9.55 15.44
CA ILE A 127 4.96 8.85 14.15
C ILE A 127 5.98 7.71 14.15
N ALA A 128 7.17 7.93 14.72
CA ALA A 128 8.19 6.87 14.80
C ALA A 128 7.70 5.67 15.63
N GLN A 129 7.07 5.91 16.78
CA GLN A 129 6.49 4.85 17.61
C GLN A 129 5.38 4.09 16.87
N VAL A 130 4.49 4.79 16.16
CA VAL A 130 3.41 4.17 15.39
C VAL A 130 3.98 3.33 14.25
N LYS A 131 4.98 3.84 13.52
CA LYS A 131 5.69 3.08 12.48
C LYS A 131 6.32 1.81 13.05
N THR A 132 7.00 1.89 14.20
CA THR A 132 7.61 0.71 14.84
C THR A 132 6.56 -0.32 15.26
N LYS A 133 5.40 0.12 15.78
CA LYS A 133 4.30 -0.79 16.13
C LYS A 133 3.71 -1.50 14.92
N ILE A 134 3.61 -0.81 13.78
CA ILE A 134 2.93 -1.32 12.58
C ILE A 134 3.85 -2.18 11.72
N TYR A 135 5.09 -1.75 11.52
CA TYR A 135 6.03 -2.44 10.64
C TYR A 135 6.98 -3.39 11.37
N GLY A 136 6.84 -3.50 12.70
CA GLY A 136 7.78 -4.24 13.55
C GLY A 136 9.14 -3.56 13.60
N LYS A 137 9.91 -3.88 14.63
CA LYS A 137 11.32 -3.48 14.73
C LYS A 137 12.05 -4.23 13.61
N ALA A 138 12.54 -3.54 12.59
CA ALA A 138 13.60 -4.11 11.75
C ALA A 138 14.74 -4.43 12.71
N ALA A 139 14.94 -5.73 12.96
CA ALA A 139 16.03 -6.23 13.78
C ALA A 139 17.36 -5.88 13.11
#